data_AF-A0A5E5BH46-F1
#
_entry.id   AF-A0A5E5BH46-F1
#
_cell.length_a   1.000
_cell.length_b   1.000
_cell.length_c   1.000
_cell.angle_alpha   90.00
_cell.angle_beta   90.00
_cell.angle_gamma   90.00
#
_symmetry.space_group_name_H-M   'P 1'
#
loop_
_entity.id
_entity.type
_entity.pdbx_description
1 polymer ?
#
loop_
_entity_poly.entity_id
_entity_poly.type
_entity_poly.pdbx_seq_one_letter_code
_entity_poly.pdbx_strand_id
1 'polypeptide(L)'
;MVKCTAFGVDIAKNVFQVHYVDQETGEIVNKPIKRAKLLEFFANPAPCLIGMEACGGAHHWARQLVKMGHGVKLMAGEFVKAFNVRNKNDAADARAIWLAVQRHCKSRWRGIRTSPWPRWCTAWCKPGCKTATAAATCR
;
A
#
# COMPACT_ATOMS: atom_id res chain seq x y z
N MET A 1 21.62 -10.55 -5.30
CA MET A 1 20.83 -9.96 -4.19
C MET A 1 19.97 -8.87 -4.80
N VAL A 2 18.66 -9.09 -4.99
CA VAL A 2 17.79 -8.11 -5.64
C VAL A 2 17.61 -6.94 -4.68
N LYS A 3 18.14 -5.78 -5.07
CA LYS A 3 18.01 -4.51 -4.36
C LYS A 3 16.56 -4.03 -4.50
N CYS A 4 15.71 -4.34 -3.51
CA CYS A 4 14.34 -3.85 -3.49
C CYS A 4 14.33 -2.42 -2.95
N THR A 5 14.07 -1.43 -3.82
CA THR A 5 13.82 -0.05 -3.39
C THR A 5 12.53 0.00 -2.60
N ALA A 6 12.61 0.47 -1.35
CA ALA A 6 11.46 0.67 -0.50
C ALA A 6 10.97 2.11 -0.62
N PHE A 7 9.66 2.29 -0.77
CA PHE A 7 8.96 3.57 -0.81
C PHE A 7 8.04 3.66 0.40
N GLY A 8 8.01 4.80 1.08
CA GLY A 8 6.99 5.17 2.05
C GLY A 8 6.05 6.20 1.44
N VAL A 9 4.75 5.93 1.45
CA VAL A 9 3.73 6.82 0.89
C VAL A 9 2.71 7.14 1.95
N ASP A 10 2.60 8.43 2.27
CA ASP A 10 1.51 8.96 3.08
C ASP A 10 0.38 9.49 2.19
N ILE A 11 -0.85 9.12 2.52
CA ILE A 11 -2.03 9.35 1.68
C ILE A 11 -2.94 10.39 2.34
N ALA A 12 -2.86 11.63 1.89
CA ALA A 12 -3.86 12.65 2.22
C ALA A 12 -4.94 12.79 1.13
N LYS A 13 -5.87 13.75 1.29
CA LYS A 13 -7.04 13.88 0.40
C LYS A 13 -6.66 14.19 -1.06
N ASN A 14 -5.72 15.11 -1.27
CA ASN A 14 -5.37 15.66 -2.58
C ASN A 14 -3.89 15.51 -2.94
N VAL A 15 -3.03 15.47 -1.92
CA VAL A 15 -1.57 15.39 -2.05
C VAL A 15 -1.11 14.17 -1.29
N PHE A 16 -0.19 13.43 -1.87
CA PHE A 16 0.46 12.28 -1.26
C PHE A 16 1.92 12.64 -1.03
N GLN A 17 2.48 12.30 0.12
CA GLN A 17 3.91 12.45 0.33
C GLN A 17 4.60 11.13 0.02
N VAL A 18 5.60 11.18 -0.86
CA VAL A 18 6.42 10.02 -1.20
C VAL A 18 7.82 10.22 -0.67
N HIS A 19 8.28 9.23 0.07
CA HIS A 19 9.62 9.15 0.62
C HIS A 19 10.32 7.88 0.15
N TYR A 20 11.51 8.00 -0.41
CA TYR A 20 12.37 6.86 -0.71
C TYR A 20 13.83 7.25 -0.64
N VAL A 21 14.69 6.25 -0.54
CA VAL A 21 16.13 6.43 -0.60
C VAL A 21 16.62 5.71 -1.83
N ASP A 22 17.29 6.44 -2.71
CA ASP A 22 17.93 5.87 -3.87
C ASP A 22 19.11 5.00 -3.41
N GLN A 23 19.17 3.75 -3.88
CA GLN A 23 20.22 2.81 -3.46
C GLN A 23 21.51 2.96 -4.25
N GLU A 24 21.51 3.71 -5.34
CA GLU A 24 22.68 3.98 -6.17
C GLU A 24 23.39 5.25 -5.69
N THR A 25 22.63 6.32 -5.45
CA THR A 25 23.19 7.61 -5.03
C THR A 25 23.16 7.81 -3.52
N GLY A 26 22.34 7.04 -2.78
CA GLY A 26 22.10 7.27 -1.35
C GLY A 26 21.25 8.50 -1.06
N GLU A 27 20.70 9.15 -2.09
CA GLU A 27 19.92 10.37 -1.93
C GLU A 27 18.55 10.07 -1.31
N ILE A 28 18.20 10.88 -0.32
CA ILE A 28 16.90 10.83 0.35
C ILE A 28 15.96 11.74 -0.44
N VAL A 29 14.98 11.14 -1.10
CA VAL A 29 13.96 11.86 -1.86
C VAL A 29 12.68 11.91 -1.05
N ASN A 30 12.22 13.13 -0.75
CA ASN A 30 10.94 13.39 -0.13
C ASN A 30 10.18 14.41 -0.99
N LYS A 31 9.09 13.98 -1.63
CA LYS A 31 8.38 14.80 -2.61
C LYS A 31 6.86 14.67 -2.47
N PRO A 32 6.12 15.80 -2.48
CA PRO A 32 4.67 15.77 -2.61
C PRO A 32 4.26 15.45 -4.05
N ILE A 33 3.36 14.49 -4.21
CA ILE A 33 2.79 14.07 -5.48
C ILE A 33 1.28 14.28 -5.45
N LYS A 34 0.73 14.91 -6.49
CA LYS A 34 -0.72 15.08 -6.64
C LYS A 34 -1.37 13.72 -6.90
N ARG A 35 -2.60 13.55 -6.40
CA ARG A 35 -3.38 12.33 -6.55
C ARG A 35 -3.40 11.74 -7.97
N ALA A 36 -3.59 12.59 -8.98
CA ALA A 36 -3.66 12.16 -10.38
C ALA A 36 -2.32 11.63 -10.93
N LYS A 37 -1.19 12.13 -10.41
CA LYS A 37 0.15 11.78 -10.90
C LYS A 37 0.79 10.59 -10.17
N LEU A 38 0.12 10.01 -9.17
CA LEU A 38 0.68 8.89 -8.42
C LEU A 38 0.92 7.67 -9.31
N LEU A 39 -0.03 7.32 -10.17
CA LEU A 39 0.11 6.16 -11.06
C LEU A 39 1.20 6.38 -12.10
N GLU A 40 1.30 7.59 -12.67
CA GLU A 40 2.38 7.96 -13.59
C GLU A 40 3.75 7.86 -12.91
N PHE A 41 3.85 8.30 -11.65
CA PHE A 41 5.09 8.23 -10.88
C PHE A 41 5.55 6.77 -10.68
N PHE A 42 4.63 5.86 -10.37
CA PHE A 42 4.97 4.44 -10.19
C PHE A 42 5.04 3.64 -11.49
N ALA A 43 4.66 4.21 -12.63
CA ALA A 43 4.79 3.54 -13.93
C ALA A 43 6.24 3.46 -14.43
N ASN A 44 7.08 4.42 -14.02
CA ASN A 44 8.49 4.49 -14.43
C ASN A 44 9.43 3.54 -13.65
N PRO A 45 9.34 3.42 -12.31
CA PRO A 45 10.25 2.55 -11.57
C PRO A 45 9.91 1.07 -11.76
N ALA A 46 10.95 0.22 -11.70
CA ALA A 46 10.81 -1.22 -11.66
C ALA A 46 9.98 -1.70 -10.43
N PRO A 47 9.47 -2.95 -10.43
CA PRO A 47 8.72 -3.52 -9.31
C PRO A 47 9.42 -3.29 -7.96
N CYS A 48 8.75 -2.56 -7.07
CA CYS A 48 9.32 -2.06 -5.82
C CYS A 48 8.38 -2.34 -4.64
N LEU A 49 8.88 -2.15 -3.42
CA LEU A 49 8.10 -2.35 -2.19
C LEU A 49 7.58 -1.01 -1.69
N ILE A 50 6.27 -0.85 -1.59
CA ILE A 50 5.59 0.39 -1.23
C ILE A 50 4.87 0.19 0.11
N GLY A 51 5.29 0.91 1.13
CA GLY A 51 4.54 1.05 2.38
C GLY A 51 3.54 2.17 2.29
N MET A 52 2.36 1.95 2.85
CA MET A 52 1.30 2.95 2.92
C MET A 52 0.62 2.85 4.28
N GLU A 53 0.22 3.99 4.84
CA GLU A 53 -0.69 4.00 5.97
C GLU A 53 -2.08 3.52 5.53
N ALA A 54 -2.71 2.69 6.36
CA ALA A 54 -4.10 2.28 6.18
C ALA A 54 -5.05 3.45 6.50
N CYS A 55 -5.39 4.23 5.48
CA CYS A 55 -6.45 5.25 5.54
C CYS A 55 -7.65 4.87 4.64
N GLY A 56 -8.74 5.64 4.72
CA GLY A 56 -9.99 5.37 3.98
C GLY A 56 -9.86 5.21 2.45
N GLY A 57 -8.77 5.70 1.85
CA GLY A 57 -8.44 5.53 0.43
C GLY A 57 -7.32 4.54 0.12
N ALA A 58 -6.60 4.04 1.13
CA ALA A 58 -5.36 3.30 0.94
C ALA A 58 -5.54 1.97 0.20
N HIS A 59 -6.62 1.24 0.50
CA HIS A 59 -6.91 -0.03 -0.16
C HIS A 59 -7.18 0.11 -1.66
N HIS A 60 -7.79 1.22 -2.09
CA HIS A 60 -7.99 1.47 -3.52
C HIS A 60 -6.65 1.62 -4.23
N TRP A 61 -5.74 2.42 -3.68
CA TRP A 61 -4.41 2.65 -4.25
C TRP A 61 -3.53 1.41 -4.21
N ALA A 62 -3.57 0.65 -3.11
CA ALA A 62 -2.85 -0.61 -3.00
C ALA A 62 -3.21 -1.58 -4.13
N ARG A 63 -4.50 -1.68 -4.48
CA ARG A 63 -4.93 -2.52 -5.62
C ARG A 63 -4.38 -2.04 -6.96
N GLN A 64 -4.33 -0.73 -7.20
CA GLN A 64 -3.79 -0.19 -8.45
C GLN A 64 -2.29 -0.45 -8.56
N LEU A 65 -1.55 -0.20 -7.49
CA LEU A 65 -0.09 -0.41 -7.44
C LEU A 65 0.27 -1.90 -7.55
N VAL A 66 -0.51 -2.80 -6.94
CA VAL A 66 -0.33 -4.25 -7.10
C VAL A 66 -0.60 -4.70 -8.54
N LYS A 67 -1.58 -4.12 -9.23
CA LYS A 67 -1.83 -4.42 -10.66
C LYS A 67 -0.65 -4.03 -11.56
N MET A 68 0.09 -3.00 -11.18
CA MET A 68 1.32 -2.58 -11.87
C MET A 68 2.53 -3.47 -11.53
N GLY A 69 2.38 -4.43 -10.61
CA GLY A 69 3.42 -5.37 -10.22
C GLY A 69 4.24 -4.94 -8.99
N HIS A 70 3.89 -3.84 -8.32
CA HIS A 70 4.56 -3.42 -7.09
C HIS A 70 4.05 -4.22 -5.88
N GLY A 71 4.94 -4.49 -4.94
CA GLY A 71 4.56 -5.04 -3.64
C GLY A 71 4.06 -3.93 -2.73
N VAL A 72 2.81 -4.00 -2.27
CA VAL A 72 2.28 -2.98 -1.34
C VAL A 72 2.15 -3.55 0.06
N LYS A 73 2.45 -2.75 1.09
CA LYS A 73 2.25 -3.07 2.50
C LYS A 73 1.45 -1.96 3.16
N LEU A 74 0.21 -2.28 3.50
CA LEU A 74 -0.63 -1.42 4.33
C LEU A 74 -0.26 -1.61 5.80
N MET A 75 -0.07 -0.52 6.53
CA MET A 75 0.28 -0.52 7.95
C MET A 75 -0.71 0.33 8.74
N ALA A 76 -1.02 -0.08 9.97
CA ALA A 76 -1.87 0.72 10.85
C ALA A 76 -1.17 2.04 11.21
N GLY A 77 -1.92 3.15 11.26
CA GLY A 77 -1.37 4.46 11.62
C GLY A 77 -0.70 4.50 12.99
N GLU A 78 -1.20 3.70 13.95
CA GLU A 78 -0.56 3.55 15.27
C GLU A 78 0.87 3.00 15.18
N PHE A 79 1.11 2.06 14.26
CA PHE A 79 2.43 1.49 14.04
C PHE A 79 3.37 2.52 13.40
N VAL A 80 2.87 3.30 12.44
CA VAL A 80 3.63 4.39 11.79
C VAL A 80 3.99 5.47 12.81
N LYS A 81 3.07 5.81 13.71
CA LYS A 81 3.26 6.83 14.74
C LYS A 81 4.41 6.49 15.70
N ALA A 82 4.69 5.21 15.93
CA ALA A 82 5.84 4.77 16.75
C ALA A 82 7.20 5.15 16.12
N PHE A 83 7.25 5.34 14.80
CA PHE A 83 8.46 5.74 14.06
C PHE A 83 8.50 7.24 13.74
N ASN A 84 7.45 8.00 14.08
CA ASN A 84 7.43 9.43 13.87
C ASN A 84 8.15 10.18 15.01
N VAL A 85 9.11 11.02 14.65
CA VAL A 85 9.88 11.83 15.59
C VAL A 85 9.09 13.09 15.96
N ARG A 86 8.14 12.96 16.90
CA ARG A 86 7.44 14.00 17.69
C ARG A 86 6.90 15.27 16.99
N ASN A 87 7.09 15.47 15.70
CA ASN A 87 6.67 16.63 14.93
C ASN A 87 5.68 16.19 13.85
N LYS A 88 4.51 16.84 13.81
CA LYS A 88 3.46 16.53 12.84
C LYS A 88 3.81 17.19 11.50
N ASN A 89 4.48 16.43 10.64
CA ASN A 89 4.79 16.87 9.29
C ASN A 89 4.60 15.67 8.36
N ASP A 90 3.85 15.87 7.27
CA ASP A 90 3.56 14.82 6.29
C ASP A 90 4.87 14.19 5.74
N ALA A 91 5.93 14.99 5.64
CA ALA A 91 7.26 14.51 5.26
C ALA A 91 7.89 13.55 6.30
N ALA A 92 7.63 13.78 7.59
CA ALA A 92 8.07 12.91 8.67
C ALA A 92 7.22 11.63 8.75
N ASP A 93 5.92 11.72 8.46
CA ASP A 93 5.04 10.56 8.38
C ASP A 93 5.43 9.63 7.22
N ALA A 94 5.70 10.17 6.02
CA ALA A 94 6.19 9.36 4.90
C ALA A 94 7.55 8.67 5.20
N ARG A 95 8.44 9.35 5.93
CA ARG A 95 9.71 8.76 6.42
C ARG A 95 9.46 7.65 7.43
N ALA A 96 8.52 7.84 8.37
CA ALA A 96 8.16 6.83 9.37
C ALA A 96 7.61 5.56 8.71
N ILE A 97 6.75 5.72 7.69
CA ILE A 97 6.25 4.61 6.85
C ILE A 97 7.42 3.89 6.17
N TRP A 98 8.33 4.64 5.56
CA TRP A 98 9.50 4.05 4.90
C TRP A 98 10.38 3.23 5.86
N LEU A 99 10.67 3.76 7.06
CA LEU A 99 11.42 3.05 8.11
C LEU A 99 10.74 1.74 8.51
N ALA A 100 9.42 1.79 8.69
CA ALA A 100 8.61 0.62 9.01
C ALA A 100 8.69 -0.46 7.91
N VAL A 101 8.62 -0.06 6.63
CA VAL A 101 8.81 -0.98 5.50
C VAL A 101 10.21 -1.57 5.49
N GLN A 102 11.23 -0.76 5.70
CA GLN A 102 12.62 -1.19 5.63
C GLN A 102 12.93 -2.27 6.68
N ARG A 103 12.33 -2.17 7.88
CA ARG A 103 12.44 -3.20 8.91
C ARG A 103 11.85 -4.55 8.45
N HIS A 104 10.82 -4.52 7.61
CA HIS A 104 10.19 -5.71 7.04
C HIS A 104 10.76 -6.16 5.69
N CYS A 105 11.53 -5.32 5.00
CA CYS A 105 12.23 -5.69 3.78
C CYS A 105 13.35 -6.71 4.03
N LYS A 106 13.87 -6.79 5.26
CA LYS A 106 14.89 -7.78 5.67
C LYS A 106 14.32 -9.19 5.85
N SER A 107 13.02 -9.34 6.12
CA SER A 107 12.36 -10.65 6.15
C SER A 107 11.77 -10.95 4.77
N ARG A 108 12.31 -11.98 4.10
CA ARG A 108 11.93 -12.45 2.75
C ARG A 108 10.46 -12.17 2.41
N TRP A 109 10.24 -11.20 1.52
CA TRP A 109 8.92 -10.84 1.03
C TRP A 109 8.25 -12.06 0.41
N ARG A 110 7.24 -12.60 1.10
CA ARG A 110 6.18 -13.39 0.47
C ARG A 110 5.12 -12.36 0.14
N GLY A 111 4.87 -12.12 -1.15
CA GLY A 111 3.94 -11.11 -1.61
C GLY A 111 2.58 -11.18 -0.93
N ILE A 112 1.77 -10.11 -1.08
CA ILE A 112 0.37 -10.15 -0.66
C ILE A 112 -0.19 -11.46 -1.22
N ARG A 113 -0.48 -12.40 -0.31
CA ARG A 113 -1.30 -13.55 -0.66
C ARG A 113 -2.63 -12.88 -0.96
N THR A 114 -2.93 -12.67 -2.24
CA THR A 114 -4.30 -12.45 -2.68
C THR A 114 -5.01 -13.77 -2.42
N SER A 115 -5.21 -14.12 -1.14
CA SER A 115 -6.25 -15.07 -0.80
C SER A 115 -7.50 -14.48 -1.46
N PRO A 116 -8.22 -15.25 -2.29
CA PRO A 116 -9.58 -14.87 -2.60
C PRO A 116 -10.23 -14.56 -1.25
N TRP A 117 -10.96 -13.45 -1.19
CA TRP A 117 -11.69 -13.05 0.00
C TRP A 117 -12.34 -14.26 0.67
N PRO A 118 -12.45 -14.28 2.01
CA PRO A 118 -13.31 -15.25 2.68
C PRO A 118 -14.65 -15.33 1.93
N ARG A 119 -15.07 -16.56 1.60
CA ARG A 119 -16.19 -16.87 0.68
C ARG A 119 -17.51 -16.17 1.03
N TRP A 120 -17.63 -15.60 2.22
CA TRP A 120 -18.81 -14.88 2.72
C TRP A 120 -18.97 -13.44 2.18
N CYS A 121 -17.95 -12.82 1.56
CA CYS A 121 -18.04 -11.42 1.09
C CYS A 121 -18.50 -11.23 -0.37
N THR A 122 -18.77 -12.30 -1.13
CA THR A 122 -19.18 -12.22 -2.56
C THR A 122 -20.70 -12.26 -2.79
N ALA A 123 -21.50 -11.94 -1.76
CA ALA A 123 -22.96 -12.04 -1.86
C ALA A 123 -23.68 -10.85 -2.54
N TRP A 124 -22.99 -9.76 -2.87
CA TRP A 124 -23.66 -8.53 -3.35
C TRP A 124 -23.01 -7.95 -4.61
N CYS A 125 -22.91 -8.75 -5.67
CA CYS A 125 -22.93 -8.23 -7.05
C CYS A 125 -23.24 -9.36 -8.04
N LYS A 126 -24.51 -9.54 -8.41
CA LYS A 126 -24.89 -10.18 -9.67
C LYS A 126 -26.00 -9.36 -10.33
N PRO A 127 -25.83 -8.94 -11.60
CA PRO A 127 -26.93 -8.45 -12.40
C PRO A 127 -27.65 -9.62 -13.07
N GLY A 128 -28.93 -9.81 -12.74
CA GLY A 128 -29.91 -10.49 -13.60
C GLY A 128 -30.19 -11.97 -13.33
N CYS A 129 -31.42 -12.24 -12.88
CA CYS A 129 -32.27 -13.42 -13.19
C CYS A 129 -31.78 -14.83 -12.78
N LYS A 130 -32.60 -15.76 -12.29
CA LYS A 130 -33.96 -15.90 -11.73
C LYS A 130 -34.02 -17.39 -11.30
N THR A 131 -34.85 -17.70 -10.28
CA THR A 131 -35.21 -19.06 -9.78
C THR A 131 -34.05 -19.89 -9.18
N ALA A 132 -34.22 -20.70 -8.13
CA ALA A 132 -35.25 -20.92 -7.14
C ALA A 132 -34.60 -21.78 -6.03
N THR A 133 -35.00 -21.52 -4.79
CA THR A 133 -35.17 -22.48 -3.68
C THR A 133 -34.03 -23.44 -3.31
N ALA A 134 -33.43 -23.21 -2.13
CA ALA A 134 -32.98 -24.20 -1.12
C ALA A 134 -32.14 -23.44 -0.06
N ALA A 135 -32.53 -23.23 1.20
CA ALA A 135 -32.82 -24.21 2.26
C ALA A 135 -31.76 -25.31 2.36
N ALA A 136 -30.76 -25.13 3.25
CA ALA A 136 -30.18 -26.18 4.09
C ALA A 136 -29.02 -25.65 4.95
N THR A 137 -29.37 -25.33 6.20
CA THR A 137 -28.67 -25.70 7.45
C THR A 137 -27.13 -25.81 7.44
N CYS A 138 -26.47 -24.81 8.03
CA CYS A 138 -25.17 -24.96 8.69
C CYS A 138 -25.35 -25.62 10.06
N ARG A 139 -24.49 -26.59 10.36
CA ARG A 139 -24.07 -26.96 11.72
C ARG A 139 -22.68 -26.37 11.95
#